data_AF-A0A852GFN0-F1
#
_entry.id   AF-A0A852GFN0-F1
#
_cell.length_a   1.000
_cell.length_b   1.000
_cell.length_c   1.000
_cell.angle_alpha   90.00
_cell.angle_beta   90.00
_cell.angle_gamma   90.00
#
_symmetry.space_group_name_H-M   'P 1'
#
loop_
_entity.id
_entity.type
_entity.pdbx_description
1 polymer ?
#
loop_
_entity_poly.entity_id
_entity_poly.type
_entity_poly.pdbx_seq_one_letter_code
_entity_poly.pdbx_strand_id
1 'polypeptide(L)'
;GWQGLIAYGCHSLVLIVDANTAQTLQVLERHKASVVKVKWAKENYHHNIGSPYSLRLASADVSGKIIVWDVATGTARCEIQEHAKPIQDMQWLWNQDASRDLLLAVHPPNYIVLWNADTGTKLWKKSYAENILSFSFDPFDPSHLALLTSEGIVFISDFSPSKAPASSGKKVYISSPHSSPSHNKLAAATGAKKALDKVKILISNEKPSAESVTLNDCLQLSYLPSKRNYMLLLYPREILILDLEVNQTVGVIAIERTGVPFLQVIPCFQRDGLFCLHENGCITLRVRRPNCSITGTPNEEP
;
A
#
# COMPACT_ATOMS: atom_id res chain seq x y z
N GLY A 1 -0.30 -14.79 0.55
CA GLY A 1 0.92 -15.61 0.58
C GLY A 1 1.11 -16.24 -0.78
N TRP A 2 2.35 -16.42 -1.20
CA TRP A 2 2.69 -16.94 -2.53
C TRP A 2 2.22 -18.39 -2.76
N GLN A 3 2.05 -19.16 -1.69
CA GLN A 3 1.55 -20.54 -1.71
C GLN A 3 0.01 -20.65 -1.70
N GLY A 4 -0.71 -19.61 -2.12
CA GLY A 4 -2.19 -19.60 -2.06
C GLY A 4 -2.76 -19.43 -0.64
N LEU A 5 -1.96 -18.94 0.31
CA LEU A 5 -2.40 -18.71 1.68
C LEU A 5 -2.87 -17.27 1.90
N ILE A 6 -3.94 -17.09 2.65
CA ILE A 6 -4.43 -15.79 3.12
C ILE A 6 -4.06 -15.69 4.60
N ALA A 7 -3.59 -14.50 5.01
CA ALA A 7 -3.39 -14.19 6.42
C ALA A 7 -4.15 -12.92 6.76
N TYR A 8 -4.85 -12.93 7.89
CA TYR A 8 -5.54 -11.76 8.40
C TYR A 8 -5.56 -11.75 9.92
N GLY A 9 -5.66 -10.55 10.51
CA GLY A 9 -5.84 -10.38 11.94
C GLY A 9 -7.30 -10.53 12.33
N CYS A 10 -7.57 -11.27 13.40
CA CYS A 10 -8.88 -11.37 14.03
C CYS A 10 -8.70 -11.13 15.53
N HIS A 11 -9.06 -9.93 16.00
CA HIS A 11 -8.70 -9.47 17.35
C HIS A 11 -7.19 -9.66 17.60
N SER A 12 -6.81 -10.40 18.63
CA SER A 12 -5.42 -10.68 19.00
C SER A 12 -4.81 -11.90 18.29
N LEU A 13 -5.54 -12.50 17.36
CA LEU A 13 -5.11 -13.69 16.63
C LEU A 13 -4.72 -13.31 15.20
N VAL A 14 -3.78 -14.06 14.63
CA VAL A 14 -3.55 -14.05 13.18
C VAL A 14 -3.95 -15.39 12.62
N LEU A 15 -4.91 -15.39 11.70
CA LEU A 15 -5.45 -16.59 11.07
C LEU A 15 -4.78 -16.79 9.72
N ILE A 16 -4.37 -18.02 9.46
CA ILE A 16 -3.80 -18.46 8.18
C ILE A 16 -4.80 -19.43 7.56
N VAL A 17 -5.28 -19.07 6.37
CA VAL A 17 -6.32 -19.79 5.65
C VAL A 17 -5.82 -20.18 4.27
N ASP A 18 -6.10 -21.40 3.84
CA ASP A 18 -5.90 -21.80 2.45
C ASP A 18 -6.99 -21.17 1.56
N ALA A 19 -6.58 -20.41 0.55
CA ALA A 19 -7.51 -19.74 -0.35
C ALA A 19 -8.35 -20.71 -1.19
N ASN A 20 -7.86 -21.93 -1.43
CA ASN A 20 -8.54 -22.92 -2.28
C ASN A 20 -9.62 -23.68 -1.51
N THR A 21 -9.30 -24.11 -0.29
CA THR A 21 -10.21 -24.91 0.54
C THR A 21 -11.02 -24.08 1.54
N ALA A 22 -10.65 -22.80 1.71
CA ALA A 22 -11.19 -21.91 2.75
C ALA A 22 -11.04 -22.45 4.18
N GLN A 23 -10.11 -23.39 4.40
CA GLN A 23 -9.84 -23.97 5.71
C GLN A 23 -8.76 -23.19 6.45
N THR A 24 -8.97 -22.97 7.74
CA THR A 24 -7.93 -22.43 8.63
C THR A 24 -6.85 -23.48 8.84
N LEU A 25 -5.64 -23.19 8.39
CA LEU A 25 -4.47 -24.07 8.52
C LEU A 25 -3.70 -23.83 9.83
N GLN A 26 -3.63 -22.58 10.27
CA GLN A 26 -2.84 -22.19 11.44
C GLN A 26 -3.45 -20.98 12.13
N VAL A 27 -3.32 -20.95 13.47
CA VAL A 27 -3.69 -19.82 14.31
C VAL A 27 -2.47 -19.38 15.10
N LEU A 28 -2.08 -18.11 14.95
CA LEU A 28 -0.89 -17.56 15.60
C LEU A 28 -1.31 -16.72 16.81
N GLU A 29 -0.95 -17.19 18.00
CA GLU A 29 -1.50 -16.71 19.28
C GLU A 29 -0.39 -16.17 20.20
N ARG A 30 -0.02 -14.90 19.99
CA ARG A 30 0.95 -14.18 20.84
C ARG A 30 0.66 -12.69 21.03
N HIS A 31 -0.15 -12.09 20.16
CA HIS A 31 -0.59 -10.72 20.42
C HIS A 31 -1.53 -10.70 21.63
N LYS A 32 -1.43 -9.63 22.42
CA LYS A 32 -2.33 -9.36 23.55
C LYS A 32 -3.34 -8.25 23.24
N ALA A 33 -3.15 -7.58 22.11
CA ALA A 33 -3.99 -6.50 21.64
C ALA A 33 -4.43 -6.78 20.19
N SER A 34 -5.39 -5.99 19.69
CA SER A 34 -5.92 -6.20 18.35
C SER A 34 -4.86 -5.99 17.27
N VAL A 35 -4.71 -6.96 16.38
CA VAL A 35 -3.81 -6.93 15.22
C VAL A 35 -4.35 -5.93 14.21
N VAL A 36 -3.49 -4.99 13.79
CA VAL A 36 -3.83 -3.90 12.85
C VAL A 36 -3.24 -4.10 11.46
N LYS A 37 -2.11 -4.81 11.35
CA LYS A 37 -1.45 -5.07 10.07
C LYS A 37 -0.88 -6.48 10.04
N VAL A 38 -0.93 -7.09 8.86
CA VAL A 38 -0.36 -8.41 8.57
C VAL A 38 0.31 -8.35 7.19
N LYS A 39 1.57 -8.76 7.09
CA LYS A 39 2.35 -8.72 5.84
C LYS A 39 3.21 -9.96 5.70
N TRP A 40 3.01 -10.66 4.59
CA TRP A 40 3.87 -11.78 4.18
C TRP A 40 5.26 -11.27 3.82
N ALA A 41 6.29 -11.95 4.30
CA ALA A 41 7.62 -11.80 3.74
C ALA A 41 7.61 -12.34 2.30
N LYS A 42 8.45 -11.76 1.44
CA LYS A 42 8.64 -12.32 0.09
C LYS A 42 9.39 -13.64 0.21
N GLU A 43 9.11 -14.58 -0.69
CA GLU A 43 9.84 -15.85 -0.70
C GLU A 43 11.31 -15.61 -1.03
N ASN A 44 12.18 -15.88 -0.06
CA ASN A 44 13.60 -16.03 -0.32
C ASN A 44 13.82 -17.45 -0.82
N TYR A 45 13.76 -17.67 -2.14
CA TYR A 45 13.99 -18.98 -2.74
C TYR A 45 15.38 -19.54 -2.46
N HIS A 46 16.34 -18.70 -2.13
CA HIS A 46 17.68 -19.14 -1.74
C HIS A 46 17.66 -19.69 -0.31
N HIS A 47 17.53 -21.00 -0.18
CA HIS A 47 17.71 -21.72 1.08
C HIS A 47 18.84 -22.74 0.93
N ASN A 48 19.55 -23.02 2.01
CA ASN A 48 20.55 -24.07 2.08
C ASN A 48 20.43 -24.79 3.44
N ILE A 49 21.25 -25.81 3.67
CA ILE A 49 21.20 -26.60 4.92
C ILE A 49 21.40 -25.71 6.17
N GLY A 50 22.19 -24.63 6.06
CA GLY A 50 22.42 -23.67 7.16
C GLY A 50 21.33 -22.60 7.30
N SER A 51 20.44 -22.45 6.33
CA SER A 51 19.34 -21.49 6.33
C SER A 51 18.15 -22.10 5.56
N PRO A 52 17.39 -22.99 6.22
CA PRO A 52 16.27 -23.68 5.59
C PRO A 52 15.14 -22.71 5.22
N TYR A 53 14.33 -23.09 4.24
CA TYR A 53 13.15 -22.33 3.85
C TYR A 53 12.22 -22.12 5.05
N SER A 54 11.72 -20.89 5.21
CA SER A 54 10.73 -20.56 6.23
C SER A 54 9.68 -19.63 5.63
N LEU A 55 8.42 -20.02 5.84
CA LEU A 55 7.29 -19.20 5.45
C LEU A 55 7.09 -18.12 6.52
N ARG A 56 7.63 -16.92 6.25
CA ARG A 56 7.64 -15.82 7.23
C ARG A 56 6.47 -14.86 7.05
N LEU A 57 5.96 -14.39 8.18
CA LEU A 57 4.90 -13.39 8.28
C LEU A 57 5.25 -12.37 9.35
N ALA A 58 4.96 -11.08 9.13
CA ALA A 58 4.94 -10.07 10.18
C ALA A 58 3.50 -9.70 10.51
N SER A 59 3.18 -9.56 11.79
CA SER A 59 1.95 -8.94 12.27
C SER A 59 2.26 -7.83 13.25
N ALA A 60 1.41 -6.80 13.28
CA ALA A 60 1.52 -5.69 14.21
C ALA A 60 0.20 -5.41 14.89
N ASP A 61 0.21 -4.96 16.14
CA ASP A 61 -1.00 -4.65 16.92
C ASP A 61 -1.13 -3.18 17.32
N VAL A 62 -2.30 -2.84 17.89
CA VAL A 62 -2.61 -1.50 18.40
C VAL A 62 -1.69 -1.05 19.55
N SER A 63 -0.99 -1.97 20.20
CA SER A 63 -0.03 -1.66 21.26
C SER A 63 1.39 -1.39 20.72
N GLY A 64 1.59 -1.44 19.40
CA GLY A 64 2.89 -1.21 18.77
C GLY A 64 3.82 -2.40 18.81
N LYS A 65 3.32 -3.57 19.20
CA LYS A 65 4.09 -4.82 19.15
C LYS A 65 4.04 -5.36 17.72
N ILE A 66 5.21 -5.68 17.18
CA ILE A 66 5.39 -6.39 15.92
C ILE A 66 5.90 -7.80 16.26
N ILE A 67 5.30 -8.82 15.67
CA ILE A 67 5.72 -10.22 15.82
C ILE A 67 6.06 -10.76 14.43
N VAL A 68 7.22 -11.38 14.34
CA VAL A 68 7.70 -12.09 13.15
C VAL A 68 7.54 -13.58 13.40
N TRP A 69 6.85 -14.24 12.50
CA TRP A 69 6.43 -15.62 12.64
C TRP A 69 7.16 -16.53 11.68
N ASP A 70 7.41 -17.74 12.14
CA ASP A 70 7.45 -18.91 11.28
C ASP A 70 6.03 -19.48 11.21
N VAL A 71 5.40 -19.37 10.04
CA VAL A 71 4.00 -19.81 9.90
C VAL A 71 3.88 -21.32 9.89
N ALA A 72 4.88 -22.05 9.38
CA ALA A 72 4.82 -23.50 9.30
C ALA A 72 4.85 -24.14 10.68
N THR A 73 5.71 -23.63 11.58
CA THR A 73 5.80 -24.11 12.97
C THR A 73 4.86 -23.39 13.94
N GLY A 74 4.26 -22.27 13.53
CA GLY A 74 3.43 -21.42 14.38
C GLY A 74 4.22 -20.69 15.48
N THR A 75 5.54 -20.59 15.36
CA THR A 75 6.40 -20.00 16.39
C THR A 75 6.72 -18.54 16.10
N ALA A 76 6.75 -17.71 17.14
CA ALA A 76 7.30 -16.36 17.06
C ALA A 76 8.82 -16.46 17.00
N ARG A 77 9.42 -15.99 15.91
CA ARG A 77 10.87 -15.90 15.72
C ARG A 77 11.44 -14.67 16.40
N CYS A 78 10.72 -13.56 16.30
CA CYS A 78 11.13 -12.28 16.84
C CYS A 78 9.91 -11.48 17.31
N GLU A 79 10.07 -10.77 18.42
CA GLU A 79 9.09 -9.79 18.91
C GLU A 79 9.79 -8.43 19.05
N ILE A 80 9.20 -7.40 18.46
CA ILE A 80 9.75 -6.05 18.42
C ILE A 80 8.70 -5.10 19.00
N GLN A 81 9.09 -4.31 19.99
CA GLN A 81 8.24 -3.25 20.53
C GLN A 81 9.11 -2.10 21.02
N GLU A 82 9.08 -0.98 20.31
CA GLU A 82 9.78 0.23 20.72
C GLU A 82 8.85 1.16 21.53
N HIS A 83 7.55 1.18 21.21
CA HIS A 83 6.57 2.09 21.79
C HIS A 83 5.19 1.45 21.91
N ALA A 84 4.35 2.05 22.77
CA ALA A 84 2.99 1.64 23.06
C ALA A 84 1.94 2.35 22.18
N LYS A 85 2.12 2.37 20.86
CA LYS A 85 1.18 3.00 19.90
C LYS A 85 1.00 2.15 18.64
N PRO A 86 -0.17 2.19 17.97
CA PRO A 86 -0.45 1.35 16.81
C PRO A 86 0.55 1.55 15.67
N ILE A 87 1.08 0.48 15.10
CA ILE A 87 1.88 0.55 13.86
C ILE A 87 0.98 0.99 12.70
N GLN A 88 1.36 2.04 11.98
CA GLN A 88 0.55 2.60 10.89
C GLN A 88 0.64 1.75 9.63
N ASP A 89 1.86 1.32 9.28
CA ASP A 89 2.11 0.47 8.13
C ASP A 89 3.43 -0.29 8.28
N MET A 90 3.61 -1.35 7.49
CA MET A 90 4.85 -2.10 7.44
C MET A 90 5.01 -2.81 6.09
N GLN A 91 6.26 -3.01 5.67
CA GLN A 91 6.58 -3.69 4.43
C GLN A 91 7.96 -4.34 4.50
N TRP A 92 8.02 -5.59 4.06
CA TRP A 92 9.28 -6.31 3.87
C TRP A 92 10.01 -5.74 2.66
N LEU A 93 11.33 -5.56 2.76
CA LEU A 93 12.13 -5.19 1.59
C LEU A 93 12.15 -6.37 0.60
N TRP A 94 12.17 -6.05 -0.68
CA TRP A 94 12.17 -7.05 -1.75
C TRP A 94 13.57 -7.30 -2.32
N ASN A 95 14.47 -6.32 -2.20
CA ASN A 95 15.88 -6.46 -2.56
C ASN A 95 16.66 -6.85 -1.29
N GLN A 96 17.08 -8.11 -1.23
CA GLN A 96 17.60 -8.76 -0.02
C GLN A 96 18.98 -9.40 -0.30
N ASP A 97 19.85 -8.69 -1.02
CA ASP A 97 21.20 -9.19 -1.37
C ASP A 97 22.12 -9.37 -0.14
N ALA A 98 21.89 -8.60 0.95
CA ALA A 98 22.78 -8.55 2.13
C ALA A 98 22.18 -9.11 3.44
N SER A 99 20.86 -9.03 3.60
CA SER A 99 20.10 -9.61 4.71
C SER A 99 18.77 -10.06 4.13
N ARG A 100 18.17 -11.13 4.65
CA ARG A 100 16.98 -11.75 4.05
C ARG A 100 15.66 -11.25 4.64
N ASP A 101 15.74 -10.57 5.77
CA ASP A 101 14.63 -10.39 6.68
C ASP A 101 14.50 -8.92 7.12
N LEU A 102 14.69 -7.99 6.19
CA LEU A 102 14.54 -6.58 6.50
C LEU A 102 13.08 -6.15 6.44
N LEU A 103 12.60 -5.53 7.53
CA LEU A 103 11.24 -5.02 7.69
C LEU A 103 11.27 -3.53 8.00
N LEU A 104 10.65 -2.73 7.15
CA LEU A 104 10.42 -1.31 7.40
C LEU A 104 9.04 -1.14 8.03
N ALA A 105 8.95 -0.40 9.14
CA ALA A 105 7.69 -0.09 9.81
C ALA A 105 7.53 1.42 10.03
N VAL A 106 6.30 1.90 9.85
CA VAL A 106 5.89 3.27 10.17
C VAL A 106 5.32 3.30 11.58
N HIS A 107 5.98 4.06 12.43
CA HIS A 107 5.58 4.24 13.82
C HIS A 107 5.01 5.65 14.04
N PRO A 108 3.93 5.78 14.81
CA PRO A 108 3.42 7.08 15.20
C PRO A 108 4.41 7.84 16.10
N PRO A 109 4.49 9.17 15.97
CA PRO A 109 3.66 9.98 15.07
C PRO A 109 4.18 10.05 13.63
N ASN A 110 5.50 10.09 13.44
CA ASN A 110 6.10 10.61 12.20
C ASN A 110 7.47 10.00 11.87
N TYR A 111 7.73 8.75 12.27
CA TYR A 111 9.04 8.15 11.99
C TYR A 111 8.91 6.74 11.44
N ILE A 112 9.93 6.35 10.67
CA ILE A 112 10.09 5.01 10.15
C ILE A 112 11.29 4.36 10.81
N VAL A 113 11.22 3.04 10.99
CA VAL A 113 12.30 2.25 11.56
C VAL A 113 12.54 1.03 10.68
N LEU A 114 13.79 0.81 10.30
CA LEU A 114 14.22 -0.39 9.63
C LEU A 114 14.75 -1.39 10.65
N TRP A 115 14.18 -2.59 10.62
CA TRP A 115 14.51 -3.69 11.51
C TRP A 115 15.16 -4.82 10.73
N ASN A 116 16.14 -5.48 11.36
CA ASN A 116 16.42 -6.86 11.05
C ASN A 116 15.38 -7.71 11.79
N ALA A 117 14.43 -8.27 11.04
CA ALA A 117 13.28 -9.00 11.57
C ALA A 117 13.64 -10.43 12.03
N ASP A 118 14.85 -10.91 11.74
CA ASP A 118 15.36 -12.18 12.26
C ASP A 118 15.86 -12.03 13.69
N THR A 119 16.64 -10.97 13.96
CA THR A 119 17.26 -10.71 15.26
C THR A 119 16.47 -9.73 16.13
N GLY A 120 15.54 -8.97 15.55
CA GLY A 120 14.85 -7.87 16.22
C GLY A 120 15.70 -6.62 16.39
N THR A 121 16.86 -6.54 15.75
CA THR A 121 17.74 -5.39 15.90
C THR A 121 17.27 -4.21 15.06
N LYS A 122 17.21 -3.03 15.67
CA LYS A 122 16.99 -1.77 14.97
C LYS A 122 18.24 -1.43 14.19
N LEU A 123 18.14 -1.35 12.87
CA LEU A 123 19.25 -0.92 12.01
C LEU A 123 19.39 0.59 12.00
N TRP A 124 18.28 1.29 11.77
CA TRP A 124 18.23 2.74 11.86
C TRP A 124 16.80 3.25 12.00
N LYS A 125 16.67 4.52 12.40
CA LYS A 125 15.42 5.27 12.55
C LYS A 125 15.53 6.63 11.88
N LYS A 126 14.47 7.07 11.21
CA LYS A 126 14.37 8.41 10.61
C LYS A 126 13.04 9.05 10.98
N SER A 127 13.11 10.25 11.56
CA SER A 127 11.95 11.08 11.86
C SER A 127 11.68 12.09 10.75
N TYR A 128 10.41 12.37 10.52
CA TYR A 128 9.90 13.34 9.55
C TYR A 128 9.10 14.41 10.30
N ALA A 129 8.87 15.56 9.66
CA ALA A 129 8.16 16.68 10.31
C ALA A 129 6.66 16.37 10.52
N GLU A 130 6.07 15.57 9.64
CA GLU A 130 4.62 15.36 9.55
C GLU A 130 4.24 13.91 9.87
N ASN A 131 3.00 13.71 10.32
CA ASN A 131 2.50 12.38 10.61
C ASN A 131 2.49 11.54 9.34
N ILE A 132 3.03 10.33 9.44
CA ILE A 132 3.09 9.37 8.33
C ILE A 132 1.93 8.41 8.49
N LEU A 133 1.10 8.30 7.45
CA LEU A 133 -0.10 7.48 7.42
C LEU A 133 0.16 6.11 6.79
N SER A 134 0.96 6.06 5.73
CA SER A 134 1.31 4.83 4.99
C SER A 134 2.55 5.08 4.13
N PHE A 135 3.12 4.02 3.56
CA PHE A 135 4.22 4.14 2.61
C PHE A 135 4.18 3.03 1.55
N SER A 136 4.92 3.23 0.48
CA SER A 136 5.14 2.19 -0.54
C SER A 136 6.56 2.30 -1.10
N PHE A 137 7.23 1.16 -1.22
CA PHE A 137 8.44 1.06 -2.04
C PHE A 137 8.12 1.16 -3.53
N ASP A 138 9.04 1.74 -4.29
CA ASP A 138 9.04 1.60 -5.75
C ASP A 138 9.43 0.15 -6.11
N PRO A 139 8.60 -0.56 -6.89
CA PRO A 139 8.87 -1.94 -7.29
C PRO A 139 9.99 -2.05 -8.34
N PHE A 140 10.45 -0.94 -8.92
CA PHE A 140 11.45 -0.91 -9.97
C PHE A 140 12.80 -0.31 -9.56
N ASP A 141 12.85 0.43 -8.45
CA ASP A 141 14.09 0.97 -7.86
C ASP A 141 14.07 0.82 -6.34
N PRO A 142 14.94 -0.01 -5.74
CA PRO A 142 14.94 -0.25 -4.30
C PRO A 142 15.37 0.99 -3.48
N SER A 143 15.96 2.00 -4.11
CA SER A 143 16.40 3.24 -3.46
C SER A 143 15.25 4.24 -3.29
N HIS A 144 14.11 3.96 -3.93
CA HIS A 144 12.97 4.86 -3.99
C HIS A 144 11.80 4.35 -3.13
N LEU A 145 11.21 5.25 -2.35
CA LEU A 145 9.96 5.00 -1.64
C LEU A 145 9.14 6.29 -1.51
N ALA A 146 7.82 6.14 -1.39
CA ALA A 146 6.90 7.25 -1.15
C ALA A 146 6.25 7.10 0.23
N LEU A 147 6.20 8.20 0.97
CA LEU A 147 5.46 8.32 2.23
C LEU A 147 4.19 9.13 1.98
N LEU A 148 3.06 8.64 2.48
CA LEU A 148 1.84 9.41 2.61
C LEU A 148 1.85 10.11 3.97
N THR A 149 1.82 11.44 3.97
CA THR A 149 1.70 12.25 5.18
C THR A 149 0.33 12.90 5.28
N SER A 150 0.01 13.49 6.43
CA SER A 150 -1.23 14.25 6.62
C SER A 150 -1.35 15.48 5.71
N GLU A 151 -0.25 15.97 5.13
CA GLU A 151 -0.24 17.17 4.28
C GLU A 151 0.09 16.88 2.80
N GLY A 152 0.73 15.75 2.49
CA GLY A 152 1.20 15.49 1.12
C GLY A 152 1.83 14.11 0.94
N ILE A 153 2.46 13.93 -0.21
CA ILE A 153 3.29 12.75 -0.49
C ILE A 153 4.75 13.19 -0.48
N VAL A 154 5.59 12.44 0.23
CA VAL A 154 7.03 12.68 0.29
C VAL A 154 7.74 11.56 -0.46
N PHE A 155 8.42 11.89 -1.54
CA PHE A 155 9.26 10.96 -2.30
C PHE A 155 10.69 10.97 -1.75
N ILE A 156 11.18 9.79 -1.38
CA ILE A 156 12.54 9.57 -0.90
C ILE A 156 13.27 8.77 -1.98
N SER A 157 14.43 9.26 -2.40
CA SER A 157 15.22 8.67 -3.48
C SER A 157 16.57 8.10 -3.05
N ASP A 158 16.91 8.23 -1.76
CA ASP A 158 18.17 7.80 -1.16
C ASP A 158 17.97 6.71 -0.09
N PHE A 159 16.90 5.92 -0.20
CA PHE A 159 16.66 4.82 0.73
C PHE A 159 17.78 3.78 0.64
N SER A 160 18.30 3.37 1.79
CA SER A 160 19.30 2.30 1.87
C SER A 160 19.14 1.49 3.15
N PRO A 161 19.34 0.16 3.10
CA PRO A 161 19.40 -0.64 4.31
C PRO A 161 20.52 -0.25 5.27
N SER A 162 21.66 0.23 4.75
CA SER A 162 22.87 0.46 5.54
C SER A 162 22.86 1.77 6.31
N LYS A 163 22.06 2.75 5.88
CA LYS A 163 21.97 4.08 6.51
C LYS A 163 20.59 4.68 6.30
N ALA A 164 20.11 5.42 7.29
CA ALA A 164 18.89 6.18 7.17
C ALA A 164 18.98 7.20 6.01
N PRO A 165 17.85 7.50 5.33
CA PRO A 165 17.79 8.56 4.33
C PRO A 165 18.35 9.88 4.88
N ALA A 166 19.26 10.51 4.14
CA ALA A 166 19.85 11.78 4.53
C ALA A 166 18.84 12.92 4.29
N SER A 167 18.21 12.90 3.13
CA SER A 167 17.18 13.87 2.76
C SER A 167 15.87 13.66 3.53
N SER A 168 15.09 14.73 3.69
CA SER A 168 13.69 14.64 4.12
C SER A 168 12.75 14.23 3.00
N GLY A 169 13.27 14.07 1.77
CA GLY A 169 12.51 13.73 0.57
C GLY A 169 11.90 14.96 -0.12
N LYS A 170 11.47 14.77 -1.37
CA LYS A 170 10.75 15.77 -2.15
C LYS A 170 9.27 15.68 -1.79
N LYS A 171 8.74 16.73 -1.14
CA LYS A 171 7.32 16.83 -0.81
C LYS A 171 6.51 17.35 -1.98
N VAL A 172 5.34 16.75 -2.18
CA VAL A 172 4.41 17.11 -3.25
C VAL A 172 2.97 17.05 -2.72
N TYR A 173 2.15 17.98 -3.19
CA TYR A 173 0.76 18.16 -2.77
C TYR A 173 -0.18 17.66 -3.86
N ILE A 174 -1.33 17.17 -3.44
CA ILE A 174 -2.40 16.68 -4.32
C ILE A 174 -3.51 17.71 -4.26
N SER A 175 -3.68 18.45 -5.35
CA SER A 175 -4.72 19.48 -5.47
C SER A 175 -5.92 18.94 -6.24
N SER A 176 -7.14 19.25 -5.77
CA SER A 176 -8.35 19.01 -6.56
C SER A 176 -8.63 20.23 -7.45
N PRO A 177 -9.18 20.05 -8.65
CA PRO A 177 -9.48 21.16 -9.56
C PRO A 177 -10.73 21.96 -9.17
N HIS A 178 -11.41 21.62 -8.07
CA HIS A 178 -12.66 22.30 -7.65
C HIS A 178 -12.40 23.55 -6.77
N SER A 179 -11.14 23.93 -6.58
CA SER A 179 -10.75 25.12 -5.84
C SER A 179 -10.81 26.40 -6.69
N SER A 180 -12.02 26.81 -7.06
CA SER A 180 -12.28 28.20 -7.46
C SER A 180 -13.29 28.83 -6.49
N PRO A 181 -12.96 29.93 -5.80
CA PRO A 181 -13.91 30.62 -4.93
C PRO A 181 -14.80 31.51 -5.79
N SER A 182 -15.83 30.94 -6.42
CA SER A 182 -16.97 31.74 -6.88
C SER A 182 -18.19 30.86 -7.20
N HIS A 183 -19.26 31.15 -6.47
CA HIS A 183 -20.65 30.77 -6.72
C HIS A 183 -21.02 29.29 -6.59
N ASN A 184 -21.49 28.99 -5.37
CA ASN A 184 -22.72 28.23 -5.16
C ASN A 184 -23.72 28.47 -6.30
N LYS A 185 -23.82 27.54 -7.24
CA LYS A 185 -25.03 27.30 -8.00
C LYS A 185 -25.17 25.81 -8.23
N LEU A 186 -26.24 25.26 -7.64
CA LEU A 186 -26.74 23.92 -7.91
C LEU A 186 -26.90 23.74 -9.42
N ALA A 187 -26.07 22.90 -10.02
CA ALA A 187 -26.35 22.33 -11.34
C ALA A 187 -26.39 20.80 -11.20
N ALA A 188 -27.57 20.25 -11.47
CA ALA A 188 -27.80 18.81 -11.58
C ALA A 188 -27.02 18.27 -12.78
N ALA A 189 -25.75 17.91 -12.57
CA ALA A 189 -24.94 17.22 -13.56
C ALA A 189 -25.13 15.70 -13.38
N THR A 190 -25.75 15.09 -14.39
CA THR A 190 -25.86 13.65 -14.60
C THR A 190 -24.50 12.95 -14.43
N GLY A 191 -24.53 11.77 -13.80
CA GLY A 191 -23.37 11.09 -13.17
C GLY A 191 -22.11 10.89 -14.01
N ALA A 192 -22.16 11.07 -15.34
CA ALA A 192 -20.98 11.00 -16.21
C ALA A 192 -20.09 12.26 -16.16
N LYS A 193 -20.63 13.48 -15.94
CA LYS A 193 -19.82 14.71 -15.88
C LYS A 193 -19.03 14.86 -14.57
N LYS A 194 -19.57 14.37 -13.45
CA LYS A 194 -18.86 14.34 -12.16
C LYS A 194 -17.63 13.43 -12.14
N ALA A 195 -17.55 12.42 -13.02
CA ALA A 195 -16.37 11.57 -13.14
C ALA A 195 -15.26 12.23 -13.97
N LEU A 196 -15.62 13.10 -14.92
CA LEU A 196 -14.67 13.79 -15.80
C LEU A 196 -14.02 15.00 -15.11
N ASP A 197 -14.77 15.74 -14.27
CA ASP A 197 -14.21 16.86 -13.49
C ASP A 197 -13.24 16.42 -12.38
N LYS A 198 -13.20 15.13 -12.02
CA LYS A 198 -12.21 14.55 -11.09
C LYS A 198 -10.82 14.37 -11.71
N VAL A 199 -10.70 14.46 -13.03
CA VAL A 199 -9.49 14.03 -13.76
C VAL A 199 -8.33 15.04 -13.67
N LYS A 200 -8.56 16.29 -13.22
CA LYS A 200 -7.49 17.29 -13.08
C LYS A 200 -6.94 17.41 -11.66
N ILE A 201 -6.60 16.28 -11.03
CA ILE A 201 -5.80 16.32 -9.81
C ILE A 201 -4.33 16.48 -10.21
N LEU A 202 -3.73 17.59 -9.78
CA LEU A 202 -2.35 17.97 -10.07
C LEU A 202 -1.45 17.71 -8.86
N ILE A 203 -0.28 17.15 -9.15
CA ILE A 203 0.80 16.89 -8.21
C ILE A 203 1.74 18.12 -8.27
N SER A 204 1.71 18.98 -7.25
CA SER A 204 2.44 20.27 -7.21
C SER A 204 3.45 20.34 -6.07
N ASN A 205 4.60 20.98 -6.29
CA ASN A 205 5.58 21.22 -5.22
C ASN A 205 5.14 22.36 -4.28
N GLU A 206 4.24 23.23 -4.73
CA GLU A 206 3.71 24.33 -3.93
C GLU A 206 2.50 23.88 -3.11
N LYS A 207 2.44 24.36 -1.87
CA LYS A 207 1.32 24.11 -0.97
C LYS A 207 0.09 24.87 -1.50
N PRO A 208 -1.04 24.21 -1.79
CA PRO A 208 -2.21 24.88 -2.35
C PRO A 208 -2.83 25.88 -1.36
N SER A 209 -3.37 26.98 -1.88
CA SER A 209 -4.02 28.06 -1.12
C SER A 209 -5.51 27.79 -0.79
N ALA A 210 -6.07 26.69 -1.28
CA ALA A 210 -7.47 26.29 -1.12
C ALA A 210 -7.57 24.83 -0.64
N GLU A 211 -8.77 24.40 -0.21
CA GLU A 211 -9.09 23.07 0.37
C GLU A 211 -8.31 21.95 -0.34
N SER A 212 -7.25 21.47 0.33
CA SER A 212 -6.47 20.33 -0.13
C SER A 212 -7.33 19.07 -0.09
N VAL A 213 -7.09 18.13 -1.00
CA VAL A 213 -7.67 16.79 -0.88
C VAL A 213 -7.34 16.26 0.52
N THR A 214 -8.34 15.78 1.27
CA THR A 214 -8.14 15.26 2.61
C THR A 214 -7.38 13.93 2.54
N LEU A 215 -6.05 14.00 2.52
CA LEU A 215 -5.19 12.81 2.53
C LEU A 215 -5.35 11.97 3.79
N ASN A 216 -5.97 12.54 4.84
CA ASN A 216 -6.36 11.82 6.05
C ASN A 216 -7.38 10.70 5.78
N ASP A 217 -8.18 10.81 4.71
CA ASP A 217 -9.15 9.78 4.31
C ASP A 217 -8.56 8.75 3.33
N CYS A 218 -7.30 8.93 2.92
CA CYS A 218 -6.62 8.00 2.04
C CYS A 218 -6.23 6.75 2.83
N LEU A 219 -6.81 5.61 2.43
CA LEU A 219 -6.65 4.32 3.09
C LEU A 219 -5.31 3.65 2.73
N GLN A 220 -4.81 3.89 1.52
CA GLN A 220 -3.60 3.23 1.02
C GLN A 220 -2.92 4.03 -0.09
N LEU A 221 -1.60 4.14 0.02
CA LEU A 221 -0.68 4.57 -1.03
C LEU A 221 0.02 3.34 -1.62
N SER A 222 0.07 3.17 -2.93
CA SER A 222 0.85 2.07 -3.53
C SER A 222 1.38 2.42 -4.91
N TYR A 223 2.64 2.15 -5.17
CA TYR A 223 3.14 2.06 -6.54
C TYR A 223 2.46 0.92 -7.29
N LEU A 224 2.34 1.05 -8.62
CA LEU A 224 1.87 -0.03 -9.48
C LEU A 224 3.03 -0.94 -9.88
N PRO A 225 3.03 -2.23 -9.47
CA PRO A 225 4.09 -3.16 -9.86
C PRO A 225 4.08 -3.52 -11.35
N SER A 226 2.95 -3.34 -12.05
CA SER A 226 2.86 -3.65 -13.48
C SER A 226 3.38 -2.52 -14.38
N LYS A 227 3.54 -1.29 -13.87
CA LYS A 227 3.87 -0.10 -14.68
C LYS A 227 4.74 0.88 -13.91
N ARG A 228 5.91 1.20 -14.48
CA ARG A 228 6.83 2.22 -13.95
C ARG A 228 6.15 3.57 -13.88
N ASN A 229 6.51 4.36 -12.86
CA ASN A 229 6.04 5.74 -12.68
C ASN A 229 4.53 5.90 -12.49
N TYR A 230 3.80 4.82 -12.20
CA TYR A 230 2.41 4.90 -11.80
C TYR A 230 2.23 4.58 -10.32
N MET A 231 1.30 5.30 -9.71
CA MET A 231 0.94 5.12 -8.30
C MET A 231 -0.56 5.19 -8.16
N LEU A 232 -1.10 4.53 -7.14
CA LEU A 232 -2.51 4.59 -6.79
C LEU A 232 -2.69 5.22 -5.41
N LEU A 233 -3.79 5.94 -5.26
CA LEU A 233 -4.34 6.38 -3.99
C LEU A 233 -5.70 5.76 -3.81
N LEU A 234 -5.87 5.07 -2.70
CA LEU A 234 -7.12 4.42 -2.34
C LEU A 234 -7.91 5.29 -1.37
N TYR A 235 -9.13 5.62 -1.75
CA TYR A 235 -10.14 6.21 -0.87
C TYR A 235 -11.29 5.23 -0.70
N PRO A 236 -12.15 5.38 0.32
CA PRO A 236 -13.27 4.48 0.55
C PRO A 236 -14.19 4.30 -0.66
N ARG A 237 -14.33 5.31 -1.53
CA ARG A 237 -15.24 5.26 -2.69
C ARG A 237 -14.59 5.41 -4.05
N GLU A 238 -13.27 5.60 -4.11
CA GLU A 238 -12.57 5.75 -5.37
C GLU A 238 -11.11 5.37 -5.28
N ILE A 239 -10.55 4.97 -6.41
CA ILE A 239 -9.13 4.74 -6.60
C ILE A 239 -8.65 5.75 -7.62
N LEU A 240 -7.69 6.59 -7.24
CA LEU A 240 -7.02 7.50 -8.15
C LEU A 240 -5.76 6.82 -8.68
N ILE A 241 -5.53 6.89 -9.97
CA ILE A 241 -4.31 6.41 -10.63
C ILE A 241 -3.54 7.63 -11.11
N LEU A 242 -2.34 7.80 -10.56
CA LEU A 242 -1.43 8.90 -10.79
C LEU A 242 -0.32 8.46 -11.74
N ASP A 243 -0.01 9.32 -12.69
CA ASP A 243 1.20 9.24 -13.49
C ASP A 243 2.22 10.24 -12.95
N LEU A 244 3.35 9.73 -12.49
CA LEU A 244 4.40 10.49 -11.84
C LEU A 244 5.34 11.19 -12.84
N GLU A 245 5.34 10.79 -14.12
CA GLU A 245 6.11 11.49 -15.15
C GLU A 245 5.45 12.83 -15.48
N VAL A 246 4.14 12.80 -15.73
CA VAL A 246 3.35 13.99 -16.05
C VAL A 246 2.74 14.69 -14.82
N ASN A 247 2.86 14.08 -13.63
CA ASN A 247 2.38 14.61 -12.36
C ASN A 247 0.87 14.90 -12.35
N GLN A 248 0.07 13.98 -12.91
CA GLN A 248 -1.38 14.12 -13.06
C GLN A 248 -2.12 12.82 -12.79
N THR A 249 -3.41 12.93 -12.45
CA THR A 249 -4.32 11.78 -12.39
C THR A 249 -4.73 11.36 -13.79
N VAL A 250 -4.42 10.12 -14.16
CA VAL A 250 -4.74 9.55 -15.47
C VAL A 250 -5.97 8.64 -15.46
N GLY A 251 -6.44 8.25 -14.27
CA GLY A 251 -7.55 7.33 -14.13
C GLY A 251 -8.23 7.44 -12.78
N VAL A 252 -9.54 7.28 -12.78
CA VAL A 252 -10.36 7.23 -11.57
C VAL A 252 -11.26 6.01 -11.66
N ILE A 253 -11.18 5.13 -10.66
CA ILE A 253 -12.06 3.99 -10.51
C ILE A 253 -12.98 4.30 -9.33
N ALA A 254 -14.17 4.80 -9.62
CA ALA A 254 -15.16 5.11 -8.60
C ALA A 254 -16.10 3.93 -8.35
N ILE A 255 -16.61 3.85 -7.12
CA ILE A 255 -17.74 2.99 -6.77
C ILE A 255 -19.04 3.72 -7.11
N GLU A 256 -20.03 2.98 -7.59
CA GLU A 256 -21.39 3.50 -7.81
C GLU A 256 -22.06 3.88 -6.48
N ARG A 257 -23.15 4.65 -6.56
CA ARG A 257 -23.80 5.27 -5.39
C ARG A 257 -24.16 4.28 -4.27
N THR A 258 -24.58 3.06 -4.63
CA THR A 258 -25.01 2.00 -3.71
C THR A 258 -23.93 0.97 -3.41
N GLY A 259 -22.74 1.11 -4.03
CA GLY A 259 -21.67 0.13 -3.85
C GLY A 259 -20.99 0.25 -2.50
N VAL A 260 -20.48 -0.90 -2.03
CA VAL A 260 -19.80 -1.03 -0.74
C VAL A 260 -18.39 -0.42 -0.82
N PRO A 261 -17.97 0.42 0.14
CA PRO A 261 -16.66 1.04 0.16
C PRO A 261 -15.49 0.05 0.04
N PHE A 262 -14.39 0.52 -0.54
CA PHE A 262 -13.12 -0.17 -0.52
C PHE A 262 -12.49 -0.11 0.86
N LEU A 263 -11.84 -1.21 1.24
CA LEU A 263 -11.04 -1.34 2.44
C LEU A 263 -9.54 -1.45 2.13
N GLN A 264 -9.18 -2.20 1.08
CA GLN A 264 -7.79 -2.40 0.66
C GLN A 264 -7.73 -2.74 -0.83
N VAL A 265 -6.63 -2.38 -1.49
CA VAL A 265 -6.35 -2.78 -2.87
C VAL A 265 -4.99 -3.44 -3.00
N ILE A 266 -4.92 -4.54 -3.74
CA ILE A 266 -3.67 -5.23 -4.07
C ILE A 266 -3.47 -5.15 -5.59
N PRO A 267 -2.52 -4.34 -6.08
CA PRO A 267 -2.23 -4.28 -7.50
C PRO A 267 -1.40 -5.49 -7.95
N CYS A 268 -1.70 -6.01 -9.13
CA CYS A 268 -1.07 -7.20 -9.68
C CYS A 268 0.25 -6.85 -10.40
N PHE A 269 1.29 -7.67 -10.21
CA PHE A 269 2.56 -7.51 -10.93
C PHE A 269 2.47 -7.97 -12.39
N GLN A 270 1.80 -9.10 -12.63
CA GLN A 270 1.78 -9.78 -13.94
C GLN A 270 0.78 -9.19 -14.94
N ARG A 271 -0.17 -8.36 -14.47
CA ARG A 271 -1.25 -7.82 -15.29
C ARG A 271 -1.69 -6.47 -14.75
N ASP A 272 -2.18 -5.60 -15.63
CA ASP A 272 -2.85 -4.35 -15.27
C ASP A 272 -4.23 -4.64 -14.65
N GLY A 273 -4.20 -5.07 -13.39
CA GLY A 273 -5.38 -5.45 -12.62
C GLY A 273 -5.19 -5.21 -11.13
N LEU A 274 -6.31 -5.03 -10.43
CA LEU A 274 -6.40 -4.67 -9.03
C LEU A 274 -7.39 -5.62 -8.34
N PHE A 275 -6.94 -6.32 -7.30
CA PHE A 275 -7.86 -6.95 -6.36
C PHE A 275 -8.32 -5.91 -5.35
N CYS A 276 -9.63 -5.76 -5.19
CA CYS A 276 -10.24 -4.79 -4.28
C CYS A 276 -10.99 -5.55 -3.20
N LEU A 277 -10.59 -5.36 -1.94
CA LEU A 277 -11.32 -5.81 -0.77
C LEU A 277 -12.31 -4.72 -0.36
N HIS A 278 -13.56 -5.12 -0.11
CA HIS A 278 -14.63 -4.23 0.32
C HIS A 278 -14.96 -4.43 1.80
N GLU A 279 -15.59 -3.43 2.44
CA GLU A 279 -15.94 -3.49 3.87
C GLU A 279 -16.87 -4.66 4.26
N ASN A 280 -17.68 -5.15 3.31
CA ASN A 280 -18.53 -6.33 3.53
C ASN A 280 -17.78 -7.67 3.34
N GLY A 281 -16.45 -7.64 3.15
CA GLY A 281 -15.63 -8.82 2.92
C GLY A 281 -15.63 -9.32 1.47
N CYS A 282 -16.38 -8.70 0.55
CA CYS A 282 -16.34 -9.06 -0.86
C CYS A 282 -14.98 -8.72 -1.48
N ILE A 283 -14.49 -9.56 -2.38
CA ILE A 283 -13.30 -9.31 -3.18
C ILE A 283 -13.72 -9.19 -4.64
N THR A 284 -13.37 -8.07 -5.27
CA THR A 284 -13.57 -7.86 -6.71
C THR A 284 -12.23 -7.78 -7.43
N LEU A 285 -12.17 -8.26 -8.67
CA LEU A 285 -11.00 -8.11 -9.54
C LEU A 285 -11.35 -7.11 -10.65
N ARG A 286 -10.64 -5.99 -10.68
CA ARG A 286 -10.76 -4.99 -11.74
C ARG A 286 -9.58 -5.11 -12.67
N VAL A 287 -9.82 -5.35 -13.94
CA VAL A 287 -8.77 -5.51 -14.95
C VAL A 287 -8.94 -4.45 -16.02
N ARG A 288 -7.87 -3.75 -16.36
CA ARG A 288 -7.87 -2.85 -17.50
C ARG A 288 -8.00 -3.69 -18.77
N ARG A 289 -9.04 -3.42 -19.56
CA ARG A 289 -9.14 -4.00 -20.90
C ARG A 289 -8.06 -3.38 -21.79
N PRO A 290 -7.22 -4.18 -22.48
CA PRO A 290 -6.40 -3.63 -23.54
C PRO A 290 -7.34 -3.00 -24.58
N ASN A 291 -6.97 -1.84 -25.12
CA ASN A 291 -7.73 -1.25 -26.20
C ASN A 291 -7.78 -2.27 -27.33
N CYS A 292 -8.94 -2.85 -27.59
CA CYS A 292 -9.17 -3.61 -28.80
C CYS A 292 -9.12 -2.57 -29.91
N SER A 293 -8.00 -2.52 -30.65
CA SER A 293 -8.01 -1.91 -31.97
C SER A 293 -9.16 -2.57 -32.72
N ILE A 294 -10.18 -1.79 -33.04
CA ILE A 294 -11.21 -2.19 -34.00
C ILE A 294 -10.44 -2.37 -35.31
N THR A 295 -9.95 -3.59 -35.56
CA THR A 295 -9.54 -3.98 -36.90
C THR A 295 -10.80 -3.88 -37.73
N GLY A 296 -10.79 -2.93 -38.66
CA GLY A 296 -11.90 -2.68 -39.57
C GLY A 296 -12.40 -3.98 -40.17
N THR A 297 -13.72 -4.13 -40.18
CA THR A 297 -14.42 -5.10 -41.01
C THR A 297 -13.81 -5.08 -42.41
N PRO A 298 -13.39 -6.23 -42.99
CA PRO A 298 -13.18 -6.26 -44.43
C PRO A 298 -14.54 -5.97 -45.06
N ASN A 299 -14.62 -4.92 -45.87
CA ASN A 299 -15.76 -4.73 -46.77
C ASN A 299 -15.79 -5.92 -47.72
N GLU A 300 -16.60 -6.93 -47.39
CA GLU A 300 -17.21 -7.77 -48.40
C GLU A 300 -18.34 -6.95 -49.04
N GLU A 301 -18.24 -6.73 -50.34
CA GLU A 301 -19.27 -7.00 -51.36
C GLU A 301 -18.95 -6.26 -52.66
N PRO A 302 -19.45 -6.71 -53.82
CA PRO A 302 -19.85 -8.06 -54.23
C PRO A 302 -19.07 -8.59 -55.45
#